data_AF-A0A954RS48-F1
#
_entry.id   AF-A0A954RS48-F1
#
_cell.length_a   1.000
_cell.length_b   1.000
_cell.length_c   1.000
_cell.angle_alpha   90.00
_cell.angle_beta   90.00
_cell.angle_gamma   90.00
#
_symmetry.space_group_name_H-M   'P 1'
#
loop_
_entity.id
_entity.type
_entity.pdbx_description
1 polymer ?
#
loop_
_entity_poly.entity_id
_entity_poly.type
_entity_poly.pdbx_seq_one_letter_code
_entity_poly.pdbx_strand_id
1 'polypeptide(L)'
;MVHHDGKTDRSIAGKWLACALWLLPFILVWGRLSLPTHALGFRDAAFYYPPLLRLVTESWHSGKVPLWTPYEEAGRPLLADPTSLSLYPGLFVFVLPIS
;
A
#
# COMPACT_ATOMS: atom_id res chain seq x y z
N MET A 1 -31.74 15.51 39.47
CA MET A 1 -31.90 14.05 39.37
C MET A 1 -32.20 13.73 37.92
N VAL A 2 -31.18 13.44 37.12
CA VAL A 2 -31.29 13.30 35.66
C VAL A 2 -31.86 11.93 35.34
N HIS A 3 -33.06 11.90 34.75
CA HIS A 3 -33.73 10.67 34.35
C HIS A 3 -33.07 10.17 33.06
N HIS A 4 -32.19 9.16 33.17
CA HIS A 4 -31.62 8.50 32.00
C HIS A 4 -32.71 7.69 31.29
N ASP A 5 -33.09 8.14 30.09
CA ASP A 5 -34.07 7.50 29.23
C ASP A 5 -33.45 6.27 28.54
N GLY A 6 -33.63 5.09 29.14
CA GLY A 6 -33.06 3.81 28.67
C GLY A 6 -33.56 3.33 27.30
N LYS A 7 -34.49 4.05 26.66
CA LYS A 7 -35.00 3.74 25.32
C LYS A 7 -34.04 4.18 24.21
N THR A 8 -33.32 5.28 24.42
CA THR A 8 -32.35 5.84 23.47
C THR A 8 -31.08 4.98 23.37
N ASP A 9 -30.67 4.39 24.49
CA ASP A 9 -29.47 3.54 24.59
C ASP A 9 -29.64 2.22 23.81
N ARG A 10 -30.82 1.59 23.88
CA ARG A 10 -31.16 0.37 23.10
C ARG A 10 -31.19 0.60 21.59
N SER A 11 -31.60 1.80 21.14
CA SER A 11 -31.63 2.17 19.73
C SER A 11 -30.22 2.35 19.15
N ILE A 12 -29.32 2.95 19.92
CA ILE A 12 -27.92 3.13 19.56
C ILE A 12 -27.22 1.76 19.52
N ALA A 13 -27.42 0.92 20.55
CA ALA A 13 -26.88 -0.43 20.59
C ALA A 13 -27.31 -1.28 19.38
N GLY A 14 -28.58 -1.20 18.96
CA GLY A 14 -29.08 -1.91 17.78
C GLY A 14 -28.42 -1.47 16.47
N LYS A 15 -28.13 -0.17 16.32
CA LYS A 15 -27.42 0.37 15.15
C LYS A 15 -25.97 -0.12 15.08
N TRP A 16 -25.27 -0.13 16.22
CA TRP A 16 -23.90 -0.68 16.28
C TRP A 16 -23.86 -2.17 15.96
N LEU A 17 -24.85 -2.94 16.42
CA LEU A 17 -24.98 -4.37 16.10
C LEU A 17 -25.21 -4.60 14.60
N ALA A 18 -26.06 -3.79 13.97
CA ALA A 18 -26.28 -3.86 12.52
C ALA A 18 -25.03 -3.47 11.72
N CYS A 19 -24.31 -2.42 12.14
CA CYS A 19 -23.03 -2.04 11.54
C CYS A 19 -21.98 -3.15 11.70
N ALA A 20 -21.88 -3.74 12.89
CA ALA A 20 -20.95 -4.85 13.13
C ALA A 20 -21.29 -6.07 12.26
N LEU A 21 -22.56 -6.42 12.11
CA LEU A 21 -23.01 -7.50 11.24
C LEU A 21 -22.62 -7.30 9.76
N TRP A 22 -22.61 -6.06 9.27
CA TRP A 22 -22.17 -5.73 7.91
C TRP A 22 -20.65 -5.67 7.76
N LEU A 23 -19.95 -5.12 8.75
CA LEU A 23 -18.49 -4.96 8.70
C LEU A 23 -17.74 -6.25 8.98
N LEU A 24 -18.30 -7.15 9.80
CA LEU A 24 -17.67 -8.42 10.16
C LEU A 24 -17.29 -9.28 8.94
N PRO A 25 -18.18 -9.62 7.99
CA PRO A 25 -17.80 -10.41 6.82
C PRO A 25 -16.78 -9.70 5.94
N PHE A 26 -16.87 -8.37 5.81
CA PHE A 26 -15.89 -7.57 5.08
C PHE A 26 -14.49 -7.69 5.72
N ILE A 27 -14.39 -7.54 7.03
CA ILE A 27 -13.15 -7.69 7.79
C ILE A 27 -12.63 -9.14 7.76
N LEU A 28 -13.50 -10.15 7.80
CA LEU A 28 -13.06 -11.55 7.76
C LEU A 28 -12.49 -11.93 6.38
N VAL A 29 -13.10 -11.44 5.30
CA VAL A 29 -12.66 -11.73 3.92
C VAL A 29 -11.43 -10.90 3.55
N TRP A 30 -11.45 -9.59 3.81
CA TRP A 30 -10.41 -8.66 3.38
C TRP A 30 -9.36 -8.37 4.44
N GLY A 31 -9.63 -8.62 5.72
CA GLY A 31 -8.69 -8.36 6.81
C GLY A 31 -7.43 -9.21 6.71
N ARG A 32 -7.50 -10.38 6.05
CA ARG A 32 -6.32 -11.19 5.74
C ARG A 32 -5.35 -10.50 4.78
N LEU A 33 -5.82 -9.57 3.96
CA LEU A 33 -4.97 -8.78 3.05
C LEU A 33 -4.04 -7.81 3.78
N SER A 34 -4.30 -7.54 5.07
CA SER A 34 -3.39 -6.74 5.89
C SER A 34 -2.17 -7.53 6.39
N LEU A 35 -2.15 -8.86 6.19
CA LEU A 35 -1.00 -9.68 6.54
C LEU A 35 0.12 -9.49 5.51
N PRO A 36 1.38 -9.29 5.93
CA PRO A 36 2.52 -9.13 5.02
C PRO A 36 2.71 -10.28 4.02
N THR A 37 2.16 -11.46 4.33
CA THR A 37 2.25 -12.68 3.51
C THR A 37 1.15 -12.83 2.46
N HIS A 38 0.11 -11.98 2.51
CA HIS A 38 -1.04 -12.06 1.61
C HIS A 38 -1.22 -10.73 0.90
N ALA A 39 -0.57 -10.59 -0.26
CA ALA A 39 -0.71 -9.44 -1.14
C ALA A 39 -1.49 -9.82 -2.40
N LEU A 40 -2.38 -8.93 -2.85
CA LEU A 40 -2.91 -9.02 -4.21
C LEU A 40 -1.73 -8.85 -5.17
N GLY A 41 -1.64 -9.72 -6.19
CA GLY A 41 -0.50 -9.72 -7.09
C GLY A 41 0.82 -10.12 -6.41
N PHE A 42 0.78 -11.13 -5.51
CA PHE A 42 1.94 -11.63 -4.77
C PHE A 42 3.21 -11.79 -5.62
N ARG A 43 3.10 -12.30 -6.84
CA ARG A 43 4.24 -12.44 -7.77
C ARG A 43 4.97 -11.10 -7.94
N ASP A 44 4.23 -10.05 -8.25
CA ASP A 44 4.81 -8.74 -8.57
C ASP A 44 5.23 -8.03 -7.27
N ALA A 45 4.40 -8.12 -6.22
CA ALA A 45 4.70 -7.56 -4.91
C ALA A 45 5.95 -8.18 -4.25
N ALA A 46 6.21 -9.47 -4.48
CA ALA A 46 7.34 -10.18 -3.88
C ALA A 46 8.60 -10.15 -4.75
N PHE A 47 8.47 -10.24 -6.08
CA PHE A 47 9.62 -10.49 -6.96
C PHE A 47 9.87 -9.40 -8.00
N TYR A 48 8.88 -8.57 -8.33
CA TYR A 48 9.00 -7.55 -9.37
C TYR A 48 9.36 -6.19 -8.79
N TYR A 49 8.47 -5.63 -7.96
CA TYR A 49 8.62 -4.28 -7.43
C TYR A 49 9.76 -4.12 -6.43
N PRO A 50 10.04 -5.07 -5.51
CA PRO A 50 11.12 -4.87 -4.53
C PRO A 50 12.51 -4.63 -5.15
N PRO A 51 13.01 -5.46 -6.10
CA PRO A 51 14.31 -5.20 -6.72
C PRO A 51 14.27 -3.95 -7.62
N LEU A 52 13.17 -3.70 -8.32
CA LEU A 52 12.99 -2.53 -9.18
C LEU A 52 13.08 -1.21 -8.38
N LEU A 53 12.28 -1.08 -7.33
CA LEU A 53 12.24 0.14 -6.52
C LEU A 53 13.54 0.37 -5.77
N ARG A 54 14.21 -0.71 -5.35
CA ARG A 54 15.55 -0.63 -4.75
C ARG A 54 16.57 -0.05 -5.73
N LEU A 55 16.62 -0.55 -6.96
CA LEU A 55 17.51 -0.03 -8.00
C LEU A 55 17.27 1.45 -8.28
N VAL A 56 16.00 1.84 -8.43
CA VAL A 56 15.61 3.23 -8.72
C VAL A 56 16.03 4.15 -7.57
N THR A 57 15.76 3.75 -6.33
CA THR A 57 16.11 4.51 -5.12
C THR A 57 17.62 4.65 -4.94
N GLU A 58 18.37 3.54 -5.07
CA GLU A 58 19.83 3.55 -4.99
C GLU A 58 20.47 4.40 -6.10
N SER A 59 19.93 4.35 -7.32
CA SER A 59 20.41 5.18 -8.43
C SER A 59 20.29 6.66 -8.07
N TRP A 60 19.12 7.08 -7.61
CA TRP A 60 18.89 8.47 -7.21
C TRP A 60 19.74 8.91 -6.02
N HIS A 61 19.90 8.08 -4.98
CA HIS A 61 20.80 8.38 -3.86
C HIS A 61 22.27 8.50 -4.31
N SER A 62 22.67 7.77 -5.36
CA SER A 62 24.00 7.91 -5.96
C SER A 62 24.15 9.12 -6.90
N GLY A 63 23.10 9.95 -7.05
CA GLY A 63 23.07 11.08 -7.97
C GLY A 63 22.95 10.68 -9.45
N LYS A 64 22.53 9.44 -9.73
CA LYS A 64 22.35 8.92 -11.09
C LYS A 64 20.87 8.81 -11.43
N VAL A 65 20.52 9.20 -12.64
CA VAL A 65 19.17 8.97 -13.15
C VAL A 65 19.01 7.48 -13.47
N PRO A 66 17.97 6.80 -12.96
CA PRO A 66 17.70 5.40 -13.27
C PRO A 66 17.16 5.28 -14.70
N LEU A 67 18.03 4.89 -15.63
CA LEU A 67 17.70 4.78 -17.06
C LEU A 67 17.45 3.35 -17.53
N TRP A 68 18.05 2.36 -16.86
CA TRP A 68 18.06 0.97 -17.32
C TRP A 68 17.97 0.00 -16.15
N THR A 69 17.16 -1.05 -16.29
CA THR A 69 17.13 -2.18 -15.36
C THR A 69 17.75 -3.42 -16.00
N PRO A 70 18.61 -4.17 -15.30
CA PRO A 70 19.11 -5.47 -15.76
C PRO A 70 18.19 -6.64 -15.39
N TYR A 71 17.13 -6.41 -14.62
CA TYR A 71 16.36 -7.47 -13.96
C TYR A 71 15.27 -8.11 -14.86
N GLU A 72 15.04 -7.58 -16.05
CA GLU A 72 14.04 -8.09 -17.00
C GLU A 72 14.63 -8.28 -18.38
N GLU A 73 14.42 -9.45 -19.01
CA GLU A 73 14.62 -9.69 -20.45
C GLU A 73 15.92 -9.10 -21.05
N ALA A 74 17.06 -9.31 -20.39
CA ALA A 74 18.39 -8.74 -20.75
C ALA A 74 18.53 -7.21 -20.58
N GLY A 75 17.46 -6.57 -20.18
CA GLY A 75 17.37 -5.24 -19.64
C GLY A 75 16.34 -4.39 -20.37
N ARG A 76 15.79 -3.38 -19.68
CA ARG A 76 14.74 -2.52 -20.21
C ARG A 76 14.94 -1.06 -19.84
N PRO A 77 14.49 -0.12 -20.70
CA PRO A 77 14.56 1.32 -20.42
C PRO A 77 13.54 1.71 -19.35
N LEU A 78 14.01 2.24 -18.22
CA LEU A 78 13.17 2.61 -17.07
C LEU A 78 12.39 3.91 -17.30
N LEU A 79 12.94 4.87 -18.06
CA LEU A 79 12.23 6.12 -18.36
C LEU A 79 10.99 5.92 -19.24
N ALA A 80 10.98 4.86 -20.05
CA ALA A 80 9.84 4.50 -20.88
C ALA A 80 8.86 3.56 -20.16
N ASP A 81 9.23 3.09 -18.96
CA ASP A 81 8.41 2.18 -18.15
C ASP A 81 7.62 2.97 -17.09
N PRO A 82 6.30 3.08 -17.23
CA PRO A 82 5.46 3.80 -16.27
C PRO A 82 5.39 3.10 -14.90
N THR A 83 5.73 1.81 -14.80
CA THR A 83 5.70 1.06 -13.54
C THR A 83 6.95 1.27 -12.68
N SER A 84 8.03 1.77 -13.27
CA SER A 84 9.31 1.99 -12.60
C SER A 84 9.32 3.12 -11.57
N LEU A 85 8.36 4.05 -11.66
CA LEU A 85 8.30 5.26 -10.84
C LEU A 85 9.56 6.13 -10.91
N SER A 86 10.40 5.94 -11.93
CA SER A 86 11.73 6.55 -12.05
C SER A 86 11.72 8.08 -11.96
N LEU A 87 10.66 8.72 -12.47
CA LEU A 87 10.43 10.16 -12.42
C LEU A 87 9.21 10.55 -11.57
N TYR A 88 8.68 9.64 -10.77
CA TYR A 88 7.48 9.91 -9.97
C TYR A 88 7.83 10.88 -8.82
N PRO A 89 7.17 12.05 -8.73
CA PRO A 89 7.53 13.06 -7.73
C PRO A 89 7.51 12.57 -6.29
N GLY A 90 6.58 11.66 -5.96
CA GLY A 90 6.48 11.10 -4.60
C GLY A 90 7.67 10.25 -4.20
N LEU A 91 8.43 9.71 -5.16
CA LEU A 91 9.65 8.96 -4.86
C LEU A 91 10.76 9.88 -4.35
N PHE A 92 10.83 11.12 -4.86
CA PHE A 92 11.89 12.06 -4.47
C PHE A 92 11.86 12.43 -2.99
N VAL A 93 10.70 12.32 -2.32
CA VAL A 93 10.59 12.49 -0.87
C VAL A 93 11.47 11.50 -0.11
N PHE A 94 11.62 10.27 -0.62
CA PHE A 94 12.42 9.22 0.00
C PHE A 94 13.89 9.22 -0.44
N VAL A 95 14.21 9.93 -1.52
CA VAL A 95 15.57 10.06 -2.08
C VAL A 95 16.32 11.24 -1.46
N LEU A 96 15.61 12.33 -1.18
CA LEU A 96 16.22 13.55 -0.66
C LEU A 96 16.81 13.30 0.74
N PRO A 97 17.91 13.99 1.12
CA PRO A 97 18.59 13.83 2.41
C PRO A 97 17.80 14.41 3.61
N ILE A 98 16.48 14.49 3.47
CA ILE A 98 15.52 15.02 4.44
C ILE A 98 14.68 13.88 5.06
N SER A 99 14.86 12.65 4.57
CA SER A 99 14.24 11.41 5.02
C SER A 99 15.07 10.68 6.06
#